data_AF-A0A963VMR3-F1
#
_entry.id   AF-A0A963VMR3-F1
#
_cell.length_a   1.000
_cell.length_b   1.000
_cell.length_c   1.000
_cell.angle_alpha   90.00
_cell.angle_beta   90.00
_cell.angle_gamma   90.00
#
_symmetry.space_group_name_H-M   'P 1'
#
loop_
_entity.id
_entity.type
_entity.pdbx_description
1 polymer ?
#
loop_
_entity_poly.entity_id
_entity_poly.type
_entity_poly.pdbx_seq_one_letter_code
_entity_poly.pdbx_strand_id
1 'polypeptide(L)'
;METTLSRRSVVAAAAAASLTAFAGSSFAQEKVKLRLSSPSSATDQRAVALTSVFAPAVADFATFEPHWNAALFKQGTELEAISRGNLEMSIASAQELAEFFP
;
A
#
# COMPACT_ATOMS: atom_id res chain seq x y z
N MET A 1 -9.09 31.09 -49.94
CA MET A 1 -7.94 30.20 -49.70
C MET A 1 -8.51 28.82 -49.49
N GLU A 2 -8.50 27.97 -50.51
CA GLU A 2 -9.03 26.61 -50.45
C GLU A 2 -8.00 25.72 -49.75
N THR A 3 -8.29 25.28 -48.52
CA THR A 3 -7.43 24.33 -47.81
C THR A 3 -7.67 22.92 -48.37
N THR A 4 -6.80 22.44 -49.27
CA THR A 4 -6.90 21.09 -49.82
C THR A 4 -6.49 20.05 -48.77
N LEU A 5 -7.47 19.32 -48.23
CA LEU A 5 -7.22 18.22 -47.30
C LEU A 5 -6.65 17.01 -48.06
N SER A 6 -5.35 16.75 -47.92
CA SER A 6 -4.71 15.60 -48.56
C SER A 6 -5.07 14.30 -47.83
N ARG A 7 -5.31 13.22 -48.59
CA ARG A 7 -5.48 11.85 -48.05
C ARG A 7 -4.41 11.49 -47.03
N ARG A 8 -3.18 11.96 -47.24
CA ARG A 8 -2.03 11.74 -46.34
C ARG A 8 -2.23 12.42 -44.98
N SER A 9 -2.81 13.61 -44.97
CA SER A 9 -3.13 14.37 -43.75
C SER A 9 -4.24 13.70 -42.95
N VAL A 10 -5.25 13.15 -43.64
CA VAL A 10 -6.35 12.40 -43.02
C VAL A 10 -5.83 11.11 -42.38
N VAL A 11 -4.98 10.35 -43.08
CA VAL A 11 -4.39 9.11 -42.56
C VAL A 11 -3.46 9.40 -41.38
N ALA A 12 -2.65 10.46 -41.44
CA ALA A 12 -1.78 10.85 -40.34
C ALA A 12 -2.58 11.27 -39.09
N ALA A 13 -3.67 12.03 -39.26
CA ALA A 13 -4.55 12.41 -38.17
C ALA A 13 -5.26 11.21 -37.54
N ALA A 14 -5.74 10.27 -38.36
CA ALA A 14 -6.37 9.04 -37.88
C ALA A 14 -5.37 8.14 -37.12
N ALA A 15 -4.13 8.03 -37.61
CA ALA A 15 -3.06 7.31 -36.92
C ALA A 15 -2.72 7.94 -35.56
N ALA A 16 -2.56 9.26 -35.52
CA ALA A 16 -2.30 9.99 -34.27
C ALA A 16 -3.46 9.86 -33.26
N ALA A 17 -4.70 9.97 -33.73
CA ALA A 17 -5.88 9.78 -32.88
C ALA A 17 -6.00 8.33 -32.35
N SER A 18 -5.62 7.34 -33.16
CA SER A 18 -5.59 5.94 -32.72
C SER A 18 -4.55 5.69 -31.62
N LEU A 19 -3.36 6.31 -31.70
CA LEU A 19 -2.33 6.23 -30.66
C LEU A 19 -2.80 6.80 -29.32
N THR A 20 -3.59 7.87 -29.31
CA THR A 20 -4.19 8.41 -28.09
C THR A 20 -5.31 7.54 -27.52
N ALA A 21 -6.01 6.77 -28.37
CA ALA A 21 -7.04 5.83 -27.91
C ALA A 21 -6.45 4.59 -27.21
N PHE A 22 -5.17 4.27 -27.47
CA PHE A 22 -4.40 3.23 -26.78
C PHE A 22 -3.48 3.77 -25.67
N ALA A 23 -3.50 5.08 -25.41
CA ALA A 23 -2.91 5.64 -24.19
C ALA A 23 -3.80 5.20 -23.03
N GLY A 24 -3.60 3.97 -22.55
CA GLY A 24 -4.35 3.37 -21.48
C GLY A 24 -4.35 4.28 -20.25
N SER A 25 -5.50 4.33 -19.56
CA SER A 25 -5.60 4.96 -18.25
C SER A 25 -4.44 4.50 -17.38
N SER A 26 -3.61 5.43 -16.93
CA SER A 26 -2.65 5.15 -15.87
C SER A 26 -3.45 4.74 -14.64
N PHE A 27 -3.51 3.45 -14.34
CA PHE A 27 -4.06 2.97 -13.08
C PHE A 27 -3.12 3.46 -11.98
N ALA A 28 -3.54 4.49 -11.25
CA ALA A 28 -2.89 4.83 -9.99
C ALA A 28 -3.05 3.61 -9.08
N GLN A 29 -1.98 2.82 -8.92
CA GLN A 29 -2.00 1.65 -8.06
C GLN A 29 -2.18 2.15 -6.61
N GLU A 30 -3.26 1.74 -5.96
CA GLU A 30 -3.48 2.07 -4.56
C GLU A 30 -2.30 1.53 -3.74
N LYS A 31 -1.73 2.36 -2.87
CA LYS A 31 -0.62 1.95 -2.00
C LYS A 31 -1.06 0.79 -1.14
N VAL A 32 -0.17 -0.19 -0.95
CA VAL A 32 -0.44 -1.33 -0.07
C VAL A 32 -0.65 -0.80 1.35
N LYS A 33 -1.77 -1.16 1.98
CA LYS A 33 -2.01 -0.81 3.39
C LYS A 33 -1.26 -1.79 4.27
N LEU A 34 -0.50 -1.24 5.22
CA LEU A 34 0.23 -2.00 6.22
C LEU A 34 -0.35 -1.64 7.60
N ARG A 35 -1.42 -2.32 8.00
CA ARG A 35 -2.04 -2.11 9.31
C ARG A 35 -1.20 -2.84 10.36
N LEU A 36 -0.79 -2.12 11.39
CA LEU A 36 -0.04 -2.67 12.52
C LEU A 36 -0.88 -2.62 13.79
N SER A 37 -0.95 -3.72 14.54
CA SER A 37 -1.51 -3.75 15.90
C SER A 37 -0.41 -4.09 16.90
N SER A 38 -0.36 -3.36 18.02
CA SER A 38 0.54 -3.66 19.14
C SER A 38 -0.05 -3.19 20.47
N PRO A 39 0.17 -3.94 21.58
CA PRO A 39 -0.20 -3.50 22.93
C PRO A 39 0.70 -2.37 23.47
N SER A 40 1.82 -2.09 22.81
CA SER A 40 2.74 -1.02 23.20
C SER A 40 2.11 0.37 23.05
N SER A 41 2.59 1.33 23.84
CA SER A 41 2.17 2.72 23.72
C SER A 41 2.85 3.40 22.53
N ALA A 42 2.27 4.49 22.03
CA ALA A 42 2.84 5.27 20.93
C ALA A 42 4.22 5.88 21.26
N THR A 43 4.60 5.96 22.54
CA THR A 43 5.90 6.47 23.00
C THR A 43 6.93 5.38 23.24
N ASP A 44 6.57 4.10 23.07
CA ASP A 44 7.53 3.00 23.07
C ASP A 44 8.58 3.23 21.97
N GLN A 45 9.86 2.95 22.25
CA GLN A 45 10.94 3.22 21.29
C GLN A 45 10.78 2.45 19.97
N ARG A 46 10.16 1.27 19.98
CA ARG A 46 9.86 0.50 18.77
C ARG A 46 8.74 1.17 17.97
N ALA A 47 7.72 1.69 18.65
CA ALA A 47 6.64 2.45 18.01
C ALA A 47 7.20 3.73 17.36
N VAL A 48 8.09 4.44 18.07
CA VAL A 48 8.81 5.60 17.53
C VAL A 48 9.63 5.20 16.31
N ALA A 49 10.44 4.14 16.38
CA ALA A 49 11.25 3.68 15.25
C ALA A 49 10.40 3.28 14.03
N LEU A 50 9.29 2.56 14.24
CA LEU A 50 8.38 2.19 13.15
C LEU A 50 7.73 3.43 12.52
N THR A 51 7.39 4.43 13.32
CA THR A 51 6.74 5.65 12.83
C THR A 51 7.72 6.60 12.15
N SER A 52 8.93 6.78 12.68
CA SER A 52 9.89 7.78 12.21
C SER A 52 10.90 7.26 11.19
N VAL A 53 11.11 5.94 11.12
CA VAL A 53 12.09 5.33 10.19
C VAL A 53 11.40 4.41 9.19
N PHE A 54 10.61 3.44 9.66
CA PHE A 54 9.98 2.48 8.76
C PHE A 54 8.90 3.13 7.88
N ALA A 55 8.01 3.94 8.46
CA ALA A 55 6.93 4.57 7.70
C ALA A 55 7.44 5.44 6.54
N PRO A 56 8.46 6.32 6.72
CA PRO A 56 9.07 7.03 5.59
C PRO A 56 9.75 6.11 4.58
N ALA A 57 10.41 5.04 5.03
CA ALA A 57 11.14 4.13 4.15
C ALA A 57 10.23 3.35 3.18
N VAL A 58 8.96 3.15 3.53
CA VAL A 58 7.97 2.44 2.70
C VAL A 58 6.97 3.37 2.01
N ALA A 59 7.03 4.68 2.28
CA ALA A 59 5.98 5.63 1.91
C ALA A 59 5.74 5.74 0.40
N ASP A 60 6.71 5.41 -0.44
CA ASP A 60 6.55 5.48 -1.90
C ASP A 60 5.57 4.42 -2.44
N PHE A 61 5.45 3.28 -1.76
CA PHE A 61 4.67 2.13 -2.25
C PHE A 61 3.64 1.58 -1.26
N ALA A 62 3.71 1.95 0.02
CA ALA A 62 2.81 1.49 1.07
C ALA A 62 2.36 2.63 1.99
N THR A 63 1.19 2.45 2.59
CA THR A 63 0.65 3.31 3.64
C THR A 63 0.72 2.56 4.97
N PHE A 64 1.53 3.07 5.90
CA PHE A 64 1.65 2.50 7.24
C PHE A 64 0.56 3.06 8.17
N GLU A 65 -0.25 2.16 8.76
CA GLU A 65 -1.39 2.51 9.62
C GLU A 65 -1.22 1.83 10.99
N PRO A 66 -0.53 2.47 11.97
CA PRO A 66 -0.30 1.86 13.27
C PRO A 66 -1.46 2.07 14.26
N HIS A 67 -1.78 1.01 15.00
CA HIS A 67 -2.74 0.98 16.11
C HIS A 67 -2.05 0.54 17.40
N TRP A 68 -1.88 1.48 18.33
CA TRP A 68 -1.19 1.30 19.61
C TRP A 68 -2.16 0.96 20.74
N ASN A 69 -1.62 0.57 21.89
CA ASN A 69 -2.38 0.26 23.11
C ASN A 69 -3.45 -0.83 22.90
N ALA A 70 -3.20 -1.79 22.01
CA ALA A 70 -4.13 -2.87 21.66
C ALA A 70 -5.51 -2.36 21.20
N ALA A 71 -5.56 -1.17 20.57
CA ALA A 71 -6.81 -0.53 20.17
C ALA A 71 -7.52 -1.27 19.01
N LEU A 72 -6.78 -2.03 18.18
CA LEU A 72 -7.34 -2.75 17.03
C LEU A 72 -7.56 -4.24 17.34
N PHE A 73 -6.53 -4.93 17.83
CA PHE A 73 -6.61 -6.32 18.29
C PHE A 73 -6.07 -6.44 19.71
N LYS A 74 -6.60 -7.40 20.47
CA LYS A 74 -6.10 -7.73 21.82
C LYS A 74 -4.73 -8.40 21.72
N GLN A 75 -3.88 -8.21 22.73
CA GLN A 75 -2.58 -8.87 22.81
C GLN A 75 -2.73 -10.40 22.72
N GLY A 76 -1.86 -11.03 21.93
CA GLY A 76 -1.85 -12.46 21.67
C GLY A 76 -2.75 -12.89 20.51
N THR A 77 -3.59 -11.99 19.97
CA THR A 77 -4.50 -12.31 18.85
C THR A 77 -3.99 -11.79 17.50
N GLU A 78 -2.86 -11.08 17.48
CA GLU A 78 -2.33 -10.44 16.28
C GLU A 78 -1.86 -11.45 15.23
N LEU A 79 -1.20 -12.54 15.63
CA LEU A 79 -0.74 -13.57 14.70
C LEU A 79 -1.90 -14.30 14.02
N GLU A 80 -2.99 -14.54 14.77
CA GLU A 80 -4.22 -15.06 14.19
C GLU A 80 -4.91 -14.06 13.25
N ALA A 81 -4.87 -12.76 13.58
CA ALA A 81 -5.41 -11.72 12.71
C ALA A 81 -4.63 -11.65 11.39
N ILE A 82 -3.30 -11.78 11.46
CA ILE A 82 -2.41 -11.86 10.29
C ILE A 82 -2.72 -13.11 9.47
N SER A 83 -2.84 -14.29 10.09
CA SER A 83 -3.10 -15.55 9.36
C SER A 83 -4.45 -15.56 8.64
N ARG A 84 -5.42 -14.78 9.13
CA ARG A 84 -6.74 -14.60 8.50
C ARG A 84 -6.80 -13.46 7.48
N GLY A 85 -5.69 -12.75 7.23
CA GLY A 85 -5.64 -11.62 6.30
C GLY A 85 -6.35 -10.35 6.82
N ASN A 86 -6.59 -10.26 8.13
CA ASN A 86 -7.24 -9.11 8.75
C ASN A 86 -6.25 -8.05 9.27
N LEU A 87 -4.95 -8.38 9.28
CA LEU A 87 -3.87 -7.51 9.74
C LEU A 87 -2.60 -7.82 8.92
N GLU A 88 -1.75 -6.81 8.68
CA GLU A 88 -0.50 -7.01 7.91
C GLU A 88 0.74 -7.10 8.79
N MET A 89 0.75 -6.44 9.95
CA MET A 89 1.93 -6.34 10.80
C MET A 89 1.60 -6.41 12.29
N SER A 90 2.54 -6.94 13.07
CA SER A 90 2.53 -6.88 14.53
C SER A 90 3.97 -6.76 15.06
N ILE A 91 4.11 -6.39 16.33
CA ILE A 91 5.37 -6.53 17.06
C ILE A 91 5.28 -7.82 17.87
N ALA A 92 5.54 -8.95 17.21
CA ALA A 92 5.44 -10.28 17.81
C ALA A 92 6.62 -10.59 18.75
N SER A 93 6.39 -11.53 19.66
CA SER A 93 7.39 -12.10 20.57
C SER A 93 7.64 -13.58 20.27
N ALA A 94 8.76 -14.12 20.78
CA ALA A 94 9.06 -15.54 20.65
C ALA A 94 8.03 -16.41 21.40
N GLN A 95 7.49 -15.91 22.50
CA GLN A 95 6.46 -16.58 23.30
C GLN A 95 5.15 -16.72 22.51
N GLU A 96 4.68 -15.63 21.89
CA GLU A 96 3.48 -15.66 21.04
C GLU A 96 3.68 -16.57 19.82
N LEU A 97 4.88 -16.55 19.21
CA LEU A 97 5.20 -17.45 18.11
C LEU A 97 5.22 -18.92 18.52
N ALA A 98 5.76 -19.25 19.69
CA ALA A 98 5.77 -20.63 20.21
C ALA A 98 4.37 -21.15 20.54
N GLU A 99 3.46 -20.28 20.96
CA GLU A 99 2.06 -20.66 21.20
C GLU A 99 1.28 -20.83 19.90
N PHE A 100 1.53 -19.96 18.91
CA PHE A 100 0.86 -20.01 17.61
C PHE A 100 1.44 -21.11 16.68
N PHE A 101 2.74 -21.40 16.79
CA PHE A 101 3.47 -22.44 16.06
C PHE A 101 4.19 -23.39 17.05
N PRO A 102 3.47 -24.36 17.65
CA PRO A 102 4.04 -25.25 18.66
C PRO A 102 5.03 -26.28 18.12
#